data_AF-A0A8S1HLU0-F1
#
_entry.id   AF-A0A8S1HLU0-F1
#
_cell.length_a   1.000
_cell.length_b   1.000
_cell.length_c   1.000
_cell.angle_alpha   90.00
_cell.angle_beta   90.00
_cell.angle_gamma   90.00
#
_symmetry.space_group_name_H-M   'P 1'
#
loop_
_entity.id
_entity.type
_entity.pdbx_description
1 polymer ?
#
loop_
_entity_poly.entity_id
_entity_poly.type
_entity_poly.pdbx_seq_one_letter_code
_entity_poly.pdbx_strand_id
1 'polypeptide(L)'
;MTFAKREKSATMSEEASMLLVQLYLRDEEKYNSKVLGKTPETGKTIKQQCVCDWKDELAAIGCDRTEEQIYMKIKGDLHFVRTRIEQEKAEINTCGLGNFKKLPVLNAPRQVLYDHLIGLQSVQEMVGTFDGRVNGELEDEDMYEEPLPQSSITEALMACLNEVKPANEVEPTIPVMRPQKRPAPSEESPEIVKKRVLLLDKEIENADIQRKLLLVKLETAQIELQCARARAVKEYTTITSRYCLVVPWREKWTSIAEETGKRHVVSDGN
;
A
#
# COMPACT_ATOMS: atom_id res chain seq x y z
N MET A 1 -17.84 46.80 -2.21
CA MET A 1 -16.60 46.11 -1.81
C MET A 1 -16.35 44.99 -2.83
N THR A 2 -15.43 45.20 -3.76
CA THR A 2 -15.02 44.18 -4.73
C THR A 2 -14.00 43.27 -4.08
N PHE A 3 -14.33 41.99 -3.87
CA PHE A 3 -13.37 41.00 -3.39
C PHE A 3 -12.28 40.84 -4.45
N ALA A 4 -11.06 41.27 -4.13
CA ALA A 4 -9.90 41.06 -4.97
C ALA A 4 -9.74 39.55 -5.20
N LYS A 5 -9.83 39.11 -6.46
CA LYS A 5 -9.53 37.73 -6.85
C LYS A 5 -8.12 37.41 -6.36
N ARG A 6 -7.99 36.46 -5.42
CA ARG A 6 -6.69 35.90 -5.02
C ARG A 6 -6.02 35.34 -6.27
N GLU A 7 -4.87 35.90 -6.64
CA GLU A 7 -4.04 35.35 -7.71
C GLU A 7 -3.65 33.92 -7.33
N LYS A 8 -3.91 32.97 -8.24
CA LYS A 8 -3.48 31.59 -8.07
C LYS A 8 -1.95 31.61 -8.08
N SER A 9 -1.33 31.12 -7.01
CA SER A 9 0.13 30.98 -6.96
C SER A 9 0.59 30.15 -8.16
N ALA A 10 1.71 30.55 -8.77
CA ALA A 10 2.28 29.83 -9.90
C ALA A 10 2.43 28.35 -9.53
N THR A 11 2.03 27.45 -10.41
CA THR A 11 2.22 26.01 -10.27
C THR A 11 3.72 25.72 -10.17
N MET A 12 4.12 24.80 -9.29
CA MET A 12 5.50 24.32 -9.20
C MET A 12 5.88 23.66 -10.54
N SER A 13 7.10 23.90 -11.03
CA SER A 13 7.58 23.27 -12.27
C SER A 13 7.59 21.75 -12.12
N GLU A 14 7.53 21.03 -13.24
CA GLU A 14 7.55 19.57 -13.23
C GLU A 14 8.87 19.04 -12.67
N GLU A 15 10.00 19.66 -13.03
CA GLU A 15 11.33 19.32 -12.53
C GLU A 15 11.43 19.50 -11.01
N ALA A 16 10.95 20.62 -10.46
CA ALA A 16 10.93 20.85 -9.02
C ALA A 16 9.96 19.90 -8.30
N SER A 17 8.82 19.58 -8.91
CA SER A 17 7.87 18.62 -8.36
C SER A 17 8.46 17.21 -8.32
N MET A 18 9.21 16.83 -9.36
CA MET A 18 9.91 15.55 -9.42
C MET A 18 11.00 15.47 -8.35
N LEU A 19 11.83 16.51 -8.21
CA LEU A 19 12.84 16.57 -7.16
C LEU A 19 12.19 16.46 -5.77
N LEU A 20 11.11 17.20 -5.51
CA LEU A 20 10.41 17.13 -4.23
C LEU A 20 9.92 15.71 -3.90
N VAL A 21 9.38 14.97 -4.89
CA VAL A 21 8.99 13.58 -4.69
C VAL A 21 10.22 12.71 -4.40
N GLN A 22 11.34 12.88 -5.11
CA GLN A 22 12.57 12.13 -4.84
C GLN A 22 13.14 12.40 -3.44
N LEU A 23 13.10 13.65 -2.98
CA LEU A 23 13.52 14.03 -1.63
C LEU A 23 12.61 13.38 -0.57
N TYR A 24 11.30 13.39 -0.80
CA TYR A 24 10.35 12.68 0.06
C TYR A 24 10.67 11.19 0.15
N LEU A 25 10.90 10.52 -0.99
CA LEU A 25 11.21 9.09 -1.03
C LEU A 25 12.54 8.77 -0.33
N ARG A 26 13.56 9.61 -0.51
CA ARG A 26 14.86 9.49 0.17
C ARG A 26 14.72 9.56 1.69
N ASP A 27 13.89 10.49 2.16
CA ASP A 27 13.74 10.79 3.59
C ASP A 27 12.47 10.17 4.18
N GLU A 28 11.82 9.23 3.50
CA GLU A 28 10.48 8.73 3.83
C GLU A 28 10.41 8.15 5.25
N GLU A 29 11.36 7.29 5.62
CA GLU A 29 11.40 6.67 6.95
C GLU A 29 11.56 7.74 8.04
N LYS A 30 12.42 8.73 7.83
CA LYS A 30 12.64 9.84 8.76
C LYS A 30 11.40 10.71 8.86
N TYR A 31 10.80 11.08 7.73
CA TYR A 31 9.60 11.91 7.65
C TYR A 31 8.37 11.25 8.30
N ASN A 32 8.20 9.94 8.12
CA ASN A 32 7.10 9.17 8.69
C ASN A 32 7.39 8.63 10.10
N SER A 33 8.60 8.81 10.64
CA SER A 33 8.94 8.32 11.97
C SER A 33 8.05 8.98 13.03
N LYS A 34 7.35 8.14 13.81
CA LYS A 34 6.62 8.60 15.00
C LYS A 34 7.67 8.82 16.09
N VAL A 35 7.89 10.08 16.49
CA VAL A 35 8.69 10.37 17.67
C VAL A 35 7.92 9.85 18.88
N LEU A 36 8.35 8.71 19.43
CA LEU A 36 7.84 8.16 20.68
C LEU A 36 8.38 9.02 21.84
N GLY A 37 7.77 10.18 22.08
CA GLY A 37 8.16 11.10 23.13
C GLY A 37 7.40 12.41 23.08
N LYS A 38 7.39 13.16 24.20
CA LYS A 38 6.85 14.52 24.23
C LYS A 38 7.59 15.36 23.20
N THR A 39 6.83 15.99 22.30
CA THR A 39 7.35 16.98 21.34
C THR A 39 8.17 18.01 22.13
N PRO A 40 9.42 18.30 21.72
CA PRO A 40 10.23 19.29 22.42
C PRO A 40 9.52 20.64 22.37
N GLU A 41 9.32 21.29 23.52
CA GLU A 41 8.55 22.55 23.66
C GLU A 41 9.11 23.71 22.81
N THR A 42 10.34 23.60 22.29
CA THR A 42 11.05 24.67 21.58
C THR A 42 11.81 24.22 20.33
N GLY A 43 11.54 23.02 19.79
CA GLY A 43 12.27 22.47 18.63
C GLY A 43 11.40 22.31 17.37
N LYS A 44 12.03 22.40 16.19
CA LYS A 44 11.40 21.95 14.94
C LYS A 44 11.10 20.45 15.02
N THR A 45 9.93 20.03 14.56
CA THR A 45 9.61 18.60 14.44
C THR A 45 10.47 17.94 13.36
N ILE A 46 10.62 16.61 13.40
CA ILE A 46 11.38 15.88 12.36
C ILE A 46 10.83 16.18 10.95
N LYS A 47 9.50 16.25 10.81
CA LYS A 47 8.84 16.63 9.55
C LYS A 47 9.22 18.05 9.12
N GLN A 48 9.14 19.02 10.02
CA GLN A 48 9.55 20.41 9.73
C GLN A 48 11.03 20.50 9.35
N GLN A 49 11.90 19.70 9.99
CA GLN A 49 13.30 19.64 9.61
C GLN A 49 13.48 19.10 8.19
N CYS A 50 12.81 18.00 7.83
CA CYS A 50 12.87 17.47 6.46
C CYS A 50 12.39 18.50 5.43
N VAL A 51 11.28 19.19 5.70
CA VAL A 51 10.75 20.23 4.80
C VAL A 51 11.71 21.42 4.67
N CYS A 52 12.40 21.79 5.76
CA CYS A 52 13.45 22.80 5.74
C CYS A 52 14.63 22.38 4.86
N ASP A 53 15.10 21.14 5.02
CA ASP A 53 16.20 20.58 4.22
C ASP A 53 15.80 20.52 2.72
N TRP A 54 14.58 20.09 2.41
CA TRP A 54 14.06 20.02 1.04
C TRP A 54 13.92 21.40 0.38
N LYS A 55 13.57 22.42 1.17
CA LYS A 55 13.50 23.79 0.68
C LYS A 55 14.86 24.28 0.20
N ASP A 56 15.92 24.00 0.95
CA ASP A 56 17.28 24.41 0.57
C ASP A 56 17.75 23.70 -0.71
N GLU A 57 17.42 22.41 -0.88
CA GLU A 57 17.70 21.65 -2.10
C GLU A 57 16.86 22.14 -3.30
N LEU A 58 15.60 22.50 -3.10
CA LEU A 58 14.75 23.09 -4.15
C LEU A 58 15.21 24.50 -4.55
N ALA A 59 15.70 25.29 -3.60
CA ALA A 59 16.28 26.60 -3.89
C ALA A 59 17.54 26.48 -4.77
N ALA A 60 18.32 25.39 -4.64
CA ALA A 60 19.50 25.14 -5.46
C ALA A 60 19.18 24.97 -6.96
N ILE A 61 17.97 24.55 -7.32
CA ILE A 61 17.49 24.47 -8.71
C ILE A 61 16.67 25.70 -9.14
N GLY A 62 16.67 26.77 -8.33
CA GLY A 62 15.93 28.00 -8.59
C GLY A 62 14.44 27.92 -8.26
N CYS A 63 14.03 26.99 -7.38
CA CYS A 63 12.64 26.89 -6.91
C CYS A 63 12.47 27.51 -5.52
N ASP A 64 12.29 28.83 -5.48
CA ASP A 64 12.09 29.58 -4.22
C ASP A 64 10.64 29.41 -3.72
N ARG A 65 10.41 28.39 -2.89
CA ARG A 65 9.11 28.13 -2.22
C ARG A 65 9.24 28.19 -0.71
N THR A 66 8.15 28.56 -0.05
CA THR A 66 8.11 28.53 1.41
C THR A 66 7.98 27.09 1.92
N GLU A 67 8.43 26.84 3.14
CA GLU A 67 8.30 25.51 3.81
C GLU A 67 6.84 25.03 3.78
N GLU A 68 5.90 25.94 4.07
CA GLU A 68 4.46 25.67 4.03
C GLU A 68 3.97 25.23 2.65
N GLN A 69 4.43 25.91 1.58
CA GLN A 69 4.05 25.54 0.20
C GLN A 69 4.58 24.16 -0.19
N ILE A 70 5.80 23.84 0.23
CA ILE A 70 6.42 22.53 0.00
C ILE A 70 5.67 21.44 0.75
N TYR A 71 5.39 21.67 2.03
CA TYR A 71 4.62 20.76 2.88
C TYR A 71 3.21 20.49 2.32
N MET A 72 2.47 21.54 1.98
CA MET A 72 1.12 21.39 1.43
C MET A 72 1.14 20.70 0.06
N LYS A 73 2.17 20.94 -0.76
CA LYS A 73 2.34 20.28 -2.04
C LYS A 73 2.55 18.77 -1.90
N ILE A 74 3.50 18.34 -1.07
CA ILE A 74 3.77 16.91 -0.88
C ILE A 74 2.60 16.21 -0.16
N LYS A 75 1.98 16.86 0.84
CA LYS A 75 0.78 16.34 1.53
C LYS A 75 -0.37 16.13 0.54
N GLY A 76 -0.62 17.10 -0.33
CA GLY A 76 -1.65 17.02 -1.36
C GLY A 76 -1.40 15.92 -2.39
N ASP A 77 -0.15 15.76 -2.85
CA ASP A 77 0.21 14.69 -3.79
C ASP A 77 0.12 13.30 -3.15
N LEU A 78 0.56 13.13 -1.90
CA LEU A 78 0.40 11.89 -1.12
C LEU A 78 -1.06 11.51 -0.93
N HIS A 79 -1.90 12.48 -0.53
CA HIS A 79 -3.33 12.24 -0.37
C HIS A 79 -3.97 11.82 -1.69
N PHE A 80 -3.68 12.54 -2.78
CA PHE A 80 -4.22 12.23 -4.10
C PHE A 80 -3.85 10.82 -4.57
N VAL A 81 -2.58 10.43 -4.43
CA VAL A 81 -2.09 9.11 -4.84
C VAL A 81 -2.70 7.99 -3.97
N ARG A 82 -2.79 8.18 -2.65
CA ARG A 82 -3.43 7.20 -1.75
C ARG A 82 -4.91 6.98 -2.10
N THR A 83 -5.66 8.07 -2.27
CA THR A 83 -7.07 8.01 -2.68
C THR A 83 -7.23 7.27 -4.01
N ARG A 84 -6.31 7.48 -4.96
CA ARG A 84 -6.33 6.75 -6.23
C ARG A 84 -6.11 5.24 -6.03
N ILE A 85 -5.10 4.85 -5.25
CA ILE A 85 -4.80 3.44 -4.96
C ILE A 85 -6.03 2.78 -4.29
N GLU A 86 -6.68 3.46 -3.36
CA GLU A 86 -7.89 2.96 -2.70
C GLU A 86 -9.06 2.79 -3.68
N GLN A 87 -9.26 3.73 -4.60
CA GLN A 87 -10.26 3.62 -5.66
C GLN A 87 -10.00 2.42 -6.57
N GLU A 88 -8.75 2.22 -7.00
CA GLU A 88 -8.38 1.06 -7.82
C GLU A 88 -8.61 -0.26 -7.08
N LYS A 89 -8.26 -0.33 -5.78
CA LYS A 89 -8.57 -1.50 -4.95
C LYS A 89 -10.07 -1.76 -4.82
N ALA A 90 -10.86 -0.72 -4.60
CA ALA A 90 -12.32 -0.84 -4.52
C ALA A 90 -12.92 -1.35 -5.84
N GLU A 91 -12.42 -0.89 -6.98
CA GLU A 91 -12.86 -1.34 -8.30
C GLU A 91 -12.46 -2.81 -8.58
N ILE A 92 -11.23 -3.21 -8.23
CA ILE A 92 -10.79 -4.62 -8.33
C ILE A 92 -11.74 -5.54 -7.55
N ASN A 93 -12.10 -5.16 -6.33
CA ASN A 93 -12.98 -5.95 -5.48
C ASN A 93 -14.43 -5.99 -5.98
N THR A 94 -14.91 -4.91 -6.59
CA THR A 94 -16.33 -4.79 -7.01
C THR A 94 -16.59 -5.39 -8.38
N CYS A 95 -15.67 -5.21 -9.34
CA CYS A 95 -15.95 -5.45 -10.77
C CYS A 95 -15.43 -6.79 -11.31
N GLY A 96 -14.91 -7.69 -10.46
CA GLY A 96 -14.52 -9.04 -10.85
C GLY A 96 -13.74 -9.08 -12.17
N LEU A 97 -12.56 -8.44 -12.19
CA LEU A 97 -11.58 -8.43 -13.30
C LEU A 97 -12.03 -7.90 -14.68
N GLY A 98 -13.29 -7.48 -14.87
CA GLY A 98 -13.83 -7.28 -16.22
C GLY A 98 -13.82 -5.86 -16.78
N ASN A 99 -14.09 -4.83 -15.96
CA ASN A 99 -14.29 -3.45 -16.45
C ASN A 99 -13.81 -2.40 -15.44
N PHE A 100 -12.54 -2.00 -15.55
CA PHE A 100 -11.99 -0.89 -14.76
C PHE A 100 -12.42 0.45 -15.34
N LYS A 101 -12.81 1.41 -14.49
CA LYS A 101 -12.98 2.79 -14.97
C LYS A 101 -11.60 3.31 -15.34
N LYS A 102 -11.49 3.92 -16.52
CA LYS A 102 -10.26 4.58 -16.93
C LYS A 102 -10.04 5.80 -16.04
N LEU A 103 -9.18 5.67 -15.03
CA LEU A 103 -8.77 6.79 -14.19
C LEU A 103 -7.88 7.76 -15.00
N PRO A 104 -7.89 9.07 -14.67
CA PRO A 104 -7.04 10.06 -15.33
C PRO A 104 -5.56 9.67 -15.31
N VAL A 105 -4.78 10.06 -16.32
CA VAL A 105 -3.33 9.80 -16.32
C VAL A 105 -2.67 10.65 -15.23
N LEU A 106 -1.79 10.03 -14.44
CA LEU A 106 -0.97 10.74 -13.45
C LEU A 106 0.12 11.55 -14.15
N ASN A 107 0.47 12.70 -13.59
CA ASN A 107 1.70 13.38 -14.00
C ASN A 107 2.92 12.59 -13.54
N ALA A 108 4.09 12.83 -14.16
CA ALA A 108 5.28 12.04 -13.90
C ALA A 108 5.68 11.99 -12.40
N PRO A 109 5.67 13.10 -11.62
CA PRO A 109 6.00 13.04 -10.20
C PRO A 109 5.03 12.17 -9.39
N ARG A 110 3.72 12.25 -9.64
CA ARG A 110 2.74 11.41 -8.93
C ARG A 110 2.79 9.96 -9.38
N GLN A 111 3.18 9.69 -10.64
CA GLN A 111 3.38 8.31 -11.10
C GLN A 111 4.51 7.63 -10.31
N VAL A 112 5.64 8.33 -10.10
CA VAL A 112 6.74 7.81 -9.28
C VAL A 112 6.28 7.53 -7.84
N LEU A 113 5.51 8.46 -7.26
CA LEU A 113 4.97 8.27 -5.90
C LEU A 113 3.96 7.11 -5.84
N TYR A 114 3.14 6.95 -6.87
CA TYR A 114 2.20 5.83 -7.01
C TYR A 114 2.92 4.49 -7.10
N ASP A 115 3.94 4.37 -7.96
CA ASP A 115 4.72 3.15 -8.17
C ASP A 115 5.44 2.73 -6.87
N HIS A 116 5.92 3.70 -6.09
CA HIS A 116 6.51 3.45 -4.78
C HIS A 116 5.49 2.93 -3.76
N LEU A 117 4.36 3.64 -3.60
CA LEU A 117 3.34 3.29 -2.61
C LEU A 117 2.65 1.95 -2.90
N ILE A 118 2.42 1.62 -4.17
CA ILE A 118 1.87 0.31 -4.55
C ILE A 118 2.89 -0.81 -4.31
N GLY A 119 4.18 -0.53 -4.53
CA GLY A 119 5.29 -1.44 -4.22
C GLY A 119 5.35 -1.79 -2.73
N LEU A 120 5.23 -0.79 -1.86
CA LEU A 120 5.17 -1.00 -0.41
C LEU A 120 3.99 -1.88 0.02
N GLN A 121 2.80 -1.63 -0.54
CA GLN A 121 1.62 -2.44 -0.22
C GLN A 121 1.75 -3.90 -0.69
N SER A 122 2.36 -4.14 -1.86
CA SER A 122 2.59 -5.52 -2.34
C SER A 122 3.48 -6.31 -1.38
N VAL A 123 4.47 -5.67 -0.76
CA VAL A 123 5.33 -6.30 0.25
C VAL A 123 4.55 -6.58 1.53
N GLN A 124 3.72 -5.63 1.97
CA GLN A 124 2.94 -5.76 3.21
C GLN A 124 1.80 -6.79 3.12
N GLU A 125 1.21 -7.01 1.94
CA GLU A 125 0.19 -8.04 1.72
C GLU A 125 0.80 -9.46 1.66
N MET A 126 2.07 -9.62 1.27
CA MET A 126 2.76 -10.92 1.27
C MET A 126 3.15 -11.37 2.69
N VAL A 127 3.56 -10.44 3.54
CA VAL A 127 3.74 -10.71 4.97
C VAL A 127 2.36 -10.75 5.58
N GLY A 128 1.69 -11.91 5.53
CA GLY A 128 0.30 -12.15 5.98
C GLY A 128 0.03 -11.73 7.42
N THR A 129 -0.01 -10.42 7.66
CA THR A 129 -0.16 -9.81 8.98
C THR A 129 -1.66 -9.72 9.21
N PHE A 130 -2.20 -10.76 9.82
CA PHE A 130 -3.53 -10.78 10.40
C PHE A 130 -3.54 -9.85 11.62
N ASP A 131 -3.43 -8.55 11.40
CA ASP A 131 -3.72 -7.53 12.41
C ASP A 131 -4.82 -6.64 11.85
N GLY A 132 -5.97 -6.71 12.50
CA GLY A 132 -7.18 -6.03 12.09
C GLY A 132 -6.97 -4.53 11.94
N ARG A 133 -7.51 -3.98 10.86
CA ARG A 133 -7.93 -2.57 10.72
C ARG A 133 -7.11 -1.57 11.56
N VAL A 134 -5.98 -1.13 11.01
CA VAL A 134 -5.48 0.23 11.26
C VAL A 134 -5.90 1.12 10.08
N ASN A 135 -7.20 1.10 9.79
CA ASN A 135 -7.87 2.21 9.09
C ASN A 135 -8.62 2.95 10.19
N GLY A 136 -8.00 3.97 10.77
CA GLY A 136 -8.64 4.76 11.81
C GLY A 136 -7.65 5.45 12.72
N GLU A 137 -6.91 6.40 12.15
CA GLU A 137 -6.67 7.73 12.73
C GLU A 137 -5.80 8.48 11.72
N LEU A 138 -6.48 9.01 10.68
CA LEU A 138 -6.17 10.36 10.24
C LEU A 138 -6.40 11.22 11.49
N GLU A 139 -5.36 11.35 12.33
CA GLU A 139 -5.37 12.30 13.42
C GLU A 139 -5.71 13.65 12.80
N ASP A 140 -6.77 14.27 13.33
CA ASP A 140 -7.24 15.62 13.06
C ASP A 140 -6.17 16.66 13.48
N GLU A 141 -4.94 16.55 12.98
CA GLU A 141 -3.93 17.58 13.11
C GLU A 141 -4.20 18.65 12.05
N ASP A 142 -4.97 19.64 12.51
CA ASP A 142 -5.12 21.01 12.00
C ASP A 142 -5.71 21.14 10.59
N MET A 143 -7.00 20.82 10.50
CA MET A 143 -7.89 21.26 9.42
C MET A 143 -8.34 22.72 9.68
N TYR A 144 -7.50 23.71 9.34
CA TYR A 144 -8.00 25.07 9.07
C TYR A 144 -8.50 25.14 7.62
N GLU A 145 -9.59 24.43 7.32
CA GLU A 145 -10.40 24.72 6.14
C GLU A 145 -11.68 25.43 6.59
N GLU A 146 -11.73 26.72 6.27
CA GLU A 146 -12.99 27.46 6.24
C GLU A 146 -13.93 26.73 5.26
N PRO A 147 -15.07 26.19 5.71
CA PRO A 147 -15.90 25.33 4.87
C PRO A 147 -16.45 26.12 3.69
N LEU A 148 -16.05 25.73 2.48
CA LEU A 148 -16.74 26.15 1.27
C LEU A 148 -18.20 25.67 1.36
N PRO A 149 -19.19 26.52 1.06
CA PRO A 149 -20.60 26.18 1.22
C PRO A 149 -20.96 24.96 0.36
N GLN A 150 -21.29 23.86 1.03
CA GLN A 150 -21.62 22.55 0.46
C GLN A 150 -22.93 22.54 -0.37
N SER A 151 -23.61 23.67 -0.52
CA SER A 151 -24.87 23.77 -1.28
C SER A 151 -24.69 23.83 -2.80
N SER A 152 -23.47 24.04 -3.33
CA SER A 152 -23.27 24.23 -4.78
C SER A 152 -22.89 22.95 -5.55
N ILE A 153 -22.34 21.93 -4.89
CA ILE A 153 -21.75 20.76 -5.59
C ILE A 153 -22.76 19.61 -5.75
N THR A 154 -23.67 19.46 -4.80
CA THR A 154 -24.70 18.41 -4.83
C THR A 154 -25.79 18.69 -5.88
N GLU A 155 -26.15 19.95 -6.12
CA GLU A 155 -27.09 20.34 -7.17
C GLU A 155 -26.53 20.13 -8.58
N ALA A 156 -25.25 20.45 -8.79
CA ALA A 156 -24.59 20.25 -10.09
C ALA A 156 -24.41 18.75 -10.44
N LEU A 157 -24.14 17.90 -9.44
CA LEU A 157 -24.01 16.44 -9.66
C LEU A 157 -25.36 15.75 -9.84
N MET A 158 -26.43 16.19 -9.16
CA MET A 158 -27.77 15.64 -9.40
C MET A 158 -28.35 16.05 -10.76
N ALA A 159 -27.97 17.20 -11.32
CA ALA A 159 -28.37 17.58 -12.67
C ALA A 159 -27.76 16.67 -13.76
N CYS A 160 -26.51 16.21 -13.59
CA CYS A 160 -25.83 15.35 -14.58
C CYS A 160 -26.32 13.90 -14.59
N LEU A 161 -26.91 13.40 -13.50
CA LEU A 161 -27.37 12.01 -13.39
C LEU A 161 -28.71 11.74 -14.09
N ASN A 162 -29.48 12.78 -14.42
CA ASN A 162 -30.81 12.63 -15.02
C ASN A 162 -30.84 12.66 -16.56
N GLU A 163 -29.69 12.86 -17.24
CA GLU A 163 -29.63 12.92 -18.72
C GLU A 163 -29.09 11.65 -19.40
N VAL A 164 -28.80 10.58 -18.66
CA VAL A 164 -28.40 9.30 -19.28
C VAL A 164 -29.64 8.59 -19.83
N LYS A 165 -30.01 8.93 -21.07
CA LYS A 165 -30.91 8.11 -21.88
C LYS A 165 -30.38 6.67 -21.92
N PRO A 166 -31.23 5.64 -21.68
CA PRO A 166 -30.82 4.25 -21.87
C PRO A 166 -30.46 4.06 -23.34
N ALA A 167 -29.17 3.81 -23.61
CA ALA A 167 -28.71 3.42 -24.92
C ALA A 167 -29.31 2.04 -25.20
N ASN A 168 -30.19 1.99 -26.20
CA ASN A 168 -30.73 0.76 -26.76
C ASN A 168 -29.61 -0.26 -26.98
N GLU A 169 -29.86 -1.47 -26.49
CA GLU A 169 -29.11 -2.69 -26.77
C GLU A 169 -29.01 -2.87 -28.29
N VAL A 170 -27.91 -2.41 -28.87
CA VAL A 170 -27.48 -2.84 -30.20
C VAL A 170 -26.40 -3.87 -29.95
N GLU A 171 -26.78 -5.15 -30.03
CA GLU A 171 -25.83 -6.25 -30.08
C GLU A 171 -24.78 -5.93 -31.16
N PRO A 172 -23.48 -5.82 -30.81
CA PRO A 172 -22.45 -5.69 -31.82
C PRO A 172 -22.41 -7.01 -32.58
N THR A 173 -23.01 -7.01 -33.76
CA THR A 173 -22.83 -8.08 -34.75
C THR A 173 -21.35 -8.06 -35.12
N ILE A 174 -20.55 -8.87 -34.43
CA ILE A 174 -19.14 -9.08 -34.75
C ILE A 174 -19.14 -9.79 -36.12
N PRO A 175 -18.63 -9.14 -37.18
CA PRO A 175 -18.54 -9.80 -38.47
C PRO A 175 -17.59 -10.98 -38.31
N VAL A 176 -18.13 -12.19 -38.45
CA VAL A 176 -17.37 -13.45 -38.49
C VAL A 176 -16.40 -13.35 -39.67
N MET A 177 -15.18 -12.89 -39.40
CA MET A 177 -14.10 -12.87 -40.38
C MET A 177 -13.85 -14.32 -40.76
N ARG A 178 -14.20 -14.67 -42.01
CA ARG A 178 -13.81 -15.95 -42.60
C ARG A 178 -12.31 -16.13 -42.43
N PRO A 179 -11.83 -17.31 -42.01
CA PRO A 179 -10.41 -17.58 -41.90
C PRO A 179 -9.75 -17.34 -43.26
N GLN A 180 -8.97 -16.26 -43.36
CA GLN A 180 -8.19 -15.99 -44.56
C GLN A 180 -7.21 -17.15 -44.73
N LYS A 181 -7.30 -17.78 -45.90
CA LYS A 181 -6.48 -18.90 -46.33
C LYS A 181 -5.01 -18.49 -46.20
N ARG A 182 -4.27 -19.12 -45.27
CA ARG A 182 -2.83 -18.86 -45.08
C ARG A 182 -2.13 -18.96 -46.46
N PRO A 183 -1.38 -17.95 -46.90
CA PRO A 183 -0.58 -18.07 -48.10
C PRO A 183 0.42 -19.22 -47.93
N ALA A 184 0.64 -19.97 -49.01
CA ALA A 184 1.57 -21.09 -49.02
C ALA A 184 3.00 -20.62 -48.66
N PRO A 185 3.82 -21.47 -48.03
CA PRO A 185 5.13 -21.14 -47.47
C PRO A 185 6.22 -21.00 -48.55
N SER A 186 5.96 -20.27 -49.62
CA SER A 186 6.94 -19.97 -50.65
C SER A 186 7.58 -18.61 -50.35
N GLU A 187 8.82 -18.66 -49.87
CA GLU A 187 9.79 -17.55 -49.83
C GLU A 187 9.52 -16.46 -48.77
N GLU A 188 9.49 -16.85 -47.49
CA GLU A 188 9.78 -15.87 -46.43
C GLU A 188 11.21 -15.34 -46.63
N SER A 189 11.36 -14.03 -46.81
CA SER A 189 12.66 -13.36 -46.94
C SER A 189 13.59 -13.75 -45.78
N PRO A 190 14.90 -14.00 -46.02
CA PRO A 190 15.85 -14.38 -44.97
C PRO A 190 15.92 -13.35 -43.82
N GLU A 191 15.58 -12.09 -44.09
CA GLU A 191 15.47 -11.05 -43.05
C GLU A 191 14.31 -11.28 -42.08
N ILE A 192 13.18 -11.79 -42.58
CA ILE A 192 11.99 -12.10 -41.76
C ILE A 192 12.32 -13.28 -40.85
N VAL A 193 12.97 -14.31 -41.39
CA VAL A 193 13.42 -15.47 -40.61
C VAL A 193 14.38 -15.03 -39.51
N LYS A 194 15.36 -14.17 -39.81
CA LYS A 194 16.31 -13.65 -38.82
C LYS A 194 15.62 -12.85 -37.70
N LYS A 195 14.64 -12.01 -38.04
CA LYS A 195 13.84 -11.27 -37.03
C LYS A 195 13.04 -12.22 -36.15
N ARG A 196 12.46 -13.27 -36.75
CA ARG A 196 11.68 -14.27 -36.01
C ARG A 196 12.53 -15.06 -35.02
N VAL A 197 13.73 -15.48 -35.43
CA VAL A 197 14.69 -16.14 -34.54
C VAL A 197 15.04 -15.23 -33.37
N LEU A 198 15.35 -13.95 -33.61
CA LEU A 198 15.67 -13.00 -32.55
C LEU A 198 14.49 -12.76 -31.57
N LEU A 199 13.25 -12.78 -32.06
CA LEU A 199 12.06 -12.70 -31.20
C LEU A 199 11.91 -13.97 -30.34
N LEU A 200 12.10 -15.15 -30.93
CA LEU A 200 12.05 -16.41 -30.19
C LEU A 200 13.15 -16.49 -29.12
N ASP A 201 14.36 -16.02 -29.42
CA ASP A 201 15.45 -15.97 -28.43
C ASP A 201 15.10 -15.08 -27.24
N LYS A 202 14.46 -13.93 -27.49
CA LYS A 202 13.96 -13.04 -26.43
C LYS A 202 12.82 -13.66 -25.63
N GLU A 203 11.93 -14.41 -26.26
CA GLU A 203 10.85 -15.13 -25.58
C GLU A 203 11.42 -16.22 -24.66
N ILE A 204 12.45 -16.94 -25.12
CA ILE A 204 13.17 -17.94 -24.32
C ILE A 204 13.86 -17.26 -23.12
N GLU A 205 14.58 -16.16 -23.35
CA GLU A 205 15.23 -15.40 -22.28
C GLU A 205 14.23 -14.89 -21.23
N ASN A 206 13.09 -14.35 -21.68
CA ASN A 206 12.02 -13.91 -20.78
C ASN A 206 11.43 -15.07 -19.98
N ALA A 207 11.22 -16.24 -20.61
CA ALA A 207 10.75 -17.44 -19.91
C ALA A 207 11.76 -17.92 -18.85
N ASP A 208 13.07 -17.84 -19.14
CA ASP A 208 14.12 -18.16 -18.18
C ASP A 208 14.18 -17.17 -17.00
N ILE A 209 13.98 -15.88 -17.25
CA ILE A 209 13.88 -14.86 -16.20
C ILE A 209 12.66 -15.14 -15.31
N GLN A 210 11.50 -15.43 -15.90
CA GLN A 210 10.29 -15.77 -15.15
C GLN A 210 10.47 -17.02 -14.30
N ARG A 211 11.13 -18.05 -14.85
CA ARG A 211 11.48 -19.27 -14.11
C ARG A 211 12.38 -18.96 -12.90
N LYS A 212 13.44 -18.16 -13.08
CA LYS A 212 14.34 -17.75 -11.98
C LYS A 212 13.59 -16.95 -10.91
N LEU A 213 12.71 -16.03 -11.33
CA LEU A 213 11.87 -15.26 -10.41
C LEU A 213 10.96 -16.18 -9.57
N LEU A 214 10.35 -17.19 -10.18
CA LEU A 214 9.53 -18.17 -9.46
C LEU A 214 10.33 -19.00 -8.47
N LEU A 215 11.57 -19.38 -8.80
CA LEU A 215 12.47 -20.07 -7.86
C LEU A 215 12.80 -19.21 -6.65
N VAL A 216 13.15 -17.93 -6.86
CA VAL A 216 13.40 -16.99 -5.76
C VAL A 216 12.16 -16.84 -4.88
N LYS A 217 10.96 -16.71 -5.47
CA LYS A 217 9.70 -16.65 -4.70
C LYS A 217 9.46 -17.90 -3.86
N LEU A 218 9.75 -19.08 -4.40
CA LEU A 218 9.63 -20.34 -3.68
C LEU A 218 10.59 -20.39 -2.48
N GLU A 219 11.86 -20.01 -2.68
CA GLU A 219 12.87 -19.97 -1.62
C GLU A 219 12.50 -18.97 -0.52
N THR A 220 12.04 -17.77 -0.87
CA THR A 220 11.56 -16.77 0.09
C THR A 220 10.40 -17.32 0.93
N ALA A 221 9.39 -17.92 0.31
CA ALA A 221 8.25 -18.52 1.03
C ALA A 221 8.70 -19.65 1.97
N GLN A 222 9.72 -20.43 1.58
CA GLN A 222 10.29 -21.48 2.42
C GLN A 222 11.02 -20.92 3.64
N ILE A 223 11.76 -19.83 3.49
CA ILE A 223 12.43 -19.12 4.59
C ILE A 223 11.38 -18.54 5.55
N GLU A 224 10.33 -17.90 5.03
CA GLU A 224 9.25 -17.35 5.85
C GLU A 224 8.56 -18.44 6.69
N LEU A 225 8.28 -19.60 6.09
CA LEU A 225 7.73 -20.75 6.80
C LEU A 225 8.67 -21.24 7.93
N GLN A 226 9.97 -21.29 7.68
CA GLN A 226 10.96 -21.66 8.71
C GLN A 226 11.00 -20.64 9.85
N CYS A 227 10.98 -19.34 9.54
CA CYS A 227 10.91 -18.27 10.52
C CYS A 227 9.62 -18.32 11.36
N ALA A 228 8.47 -18.59 10.73
CA ALA A 228 7.20 -18.78 11.42
C ALA A 228 7.24 -19.99 12.38
N ARG A 229 7.81 -21.12 11.94
CA ARG A 229 8.01 -22.31 12.80
C ARG A 229 8.91 -22.01 14.00
N ALA A 230 10.01 -21.30 13.79
CA ALA A 230 10.93 -20.92 14.87
C ALA A 230 10.24 -20.00 15.90
N ARG A 231 9.43 -19.03 15.45
CA ARG A 231 8.63 -18.18 16.34
C ARG A 231 7.62 -18.98 17.16
N ALA A 232 6.87 -19.89 16.53
CA ALA A 232 5.91 -20.73 17.21
C ALA A 232 6.56 -21.62 18.29
N VAL A 233 7.74 -22.19 18.02
CA VAL A 233 8.51 -22.97 19.01
C VAL A 233 8.96 -22.09 20.19
N LYS A 234 9.42 -20.86 19.92
CA LYS A 234 9.81 -19.91 20.96
C LYS A 234 8.63 -19.51 21.85
N GLU A 235 7.46 -19.27 21.26
CA GLU A 235 6.24 -18.96 22.01
C GLU A 235 5.78 -20.15 22.85
N TYR A 236 5.74 -21.36 22.25
CA TYR A 236 5.38 -22.59 22.95
C TYR A 236 6.30 -22.83 24.15
N THR A 237 7.62 -22.74 23.97
CA THR A 237 8.59 -22.92 25.06
C THR A 237 8.46 -21.86 26.15
N THR A 238 8.15 -20.62 25.79
CA THR A 238 7.88 -19.54 26.76
C THR A 238 6.62 -19.83 27.59
N ILE A 239 5.55 -20.30 26.94
CA ILE A 239 4.31 -20.72 27.57
C ILE A 239 4.60 -21.90 28.52
N THR A 240 5.19 -22.98 28.02
CA THR A 240 5.51 -24.17 28.82
C THR A 240 6.38 -23.84 30.03
N SER A 241 7.42 -23.00 29.88
CA SER A 241 8.27 -22.57 30.99
C SER A 241 7.47 -21.82 32.07
N ARG A 242 6.57 -20.90 31.68
CA ARG A 242 5.69 -20.19 32.63
C ARG A 242 4.76 -21.15 33.38
N TYR A 243 4.18 -22.14 32.71
CA TYR A 243 3.24 -23.06 33.36
C TYR A 243 3.91 -24.20 34.15
N CYS A 244 5.11 -24.64 33.75
CA CYS A 244 5.87 -25.65 34.48
C CYS A 244 6.50 -25.12 35.77
N LEU A 245 6.75 -23.81 35.89
CA LEU A 245 7.24 -23.19 37.12
C LEU A 245 6.14 -22.91 38.16
N VAL A 246 4.86 -22.96 37.77
CA VAL A 246 3.75 -22.52 38.64
C VAL A 246 3.16 -23.64 39.49
N VAL A 247 3.48 -24.91 39.26
CA VAL A 247 2.93 -25.97 40.12
C VAL A 247 3.88 -27.17 40.24
N PRO A 248 4.45 -27.47 41.42
CA PRO A 248 4.88 -28.81 41.74
C PRO A 248 3.62 -29.67 41.91
N TRP A 249 3.00 -30.07 40.79
CA TRP A 249 1.80 -30.92 40.77
C TRP A 249 2.09 -32.23 41.51
N ARG A 250 3.35 -32.69 41.53
CA ARG A 250 3.73 -33.89 42.29
C ARG A 250 3.58 -33.74 43.81
N GLU A 251 3.84 -32.56 44.38
CA GLU A 251 3.77 -32.37 45.84
C GLU A 251 2.34 -32.07 46.32
N LYS A 252 1.53 -31.44 45.47
CA LYS A 252 0.15 -31.10 45.85
C LYS A 252 -0.78 -32.33 45.86
N TRP A 253 -0.55 -33.32 45.01
CA TRP A 253 -1.36 -34.54 44.98
C TRP A 253 -0.99 -35.54 46.09
N THR A 254 0.28 -35.61 46.50
CA THR A 254 0.67 -36.44 47.67
C THR A 254 0.10 -35.87 48.96
N SER A 255 0.05 -34.54 49.11
CA SER A 255 -0.52 -33.91 50.30
C SER A 255 -2.04 -34.15 50.44
N ILE A 256 -2.79 -34.16 49.32
CA ILE A 256 -4.24 -34.44 49.33
C ILE A 256 -4.51 -35.93 49.62
N ALA A 257 -3.66 -36.84 49.15
CA ALA A 257 -3.78 -38.27 49.44
C ALA A 257 -3.51 -38.60 50.92
N GLU A 258 -2.54 -37.92 51.57
CA GLU A 258 -2.30 -38.09 53.02
C GLU A 258 -3.42 -37.49 53.88
N GLU A 259 -4.04 -36.38 53.44
CA GLU A 259 -5.09 -35.69 54.20
C GLU A 259 -6.45 -36.40 54.11
N THR A 260 -6.70 -37.13 53.02
CA THR A 260 -7.90 -37.97 52.85
C THR A 260 -7.75 -39.35 53.52
N GLY A 261 -6.53 -39.90 53.62
CA GLY A 261 -6.26 -41.14 54.35
C GLY A 261 -6.42 -41.04 55.87
N LYS A 262 -6.31 -39.85 56.47
CA LYS A 262 -6.45 -39.64 57.93
C LYS A 262 -7.90 -39.47 58.43
N ARG A 263 -8.89 -39.32 57.54
CA ARG A 263 -10.29 -39.06 57.92
C ARG A 263 -11.17 -40.31 58.10
N HIS A 264 -10.61 -41.51 58.07
CA HIS A 264 -11.38 -42.77 58.17
C HIS A 264 -11.08 -43.65 59.39
N VAL A 265 -10.45 -43.12 60.46
CA VAL A 265 -10.11 -43.91 61.67
C VAL A 265 -10.70 -43.34 62.98
N VAL A 266 -11.75 -42.53 62.93
CA VAL A 266 -12.43 -42.08 64.16
C VAL A 266 -13.94 -42.19 63.99
N SER A 267 -14.46 -43.41 64.08
CA SER A 267 -15.75 -43.68 64.70
C SER A 267 -15.88 -45.19 64.84
N ASP A 268 -15.54 -45.72 66.01
CA ASP A 268 -16.33 -46.74 66.70
C ASP A 268 -15.65 -47.11 68.03
N GLY A 269 -16.38 -46.90 69.12
CA GLY A 269 -16.06 -47.45 70.45
C GLY A 269 -16.01 -46.41 71.58
N ASN A 270 -17.16 -45.99 72.12
CA ASN A 270 -17.82 -46.58 73.30
C ASN A 270 -19.00 -45.71 73.76
#